data_AF-A0A2P5NRT6-F1
#
_entry.id   AF-A0A2P5NRT6-F1
#
_cell.length_a   1.000
_cell.length_b   1.000
_cell.length_c   1.000
_cell.angle_alpha   90.00
_cell.angle_beta   90.00
_cell.angle_gamma   90.00
#
_symmetry.space_group_name_H-M   'P 1'
#
loop_
_entity.id
_entity.type
_entity.pdbx_description
1 polymer ?
#
loop_
_entity_poly.entity_id
_entity_poly.type
_entity_poly.pdbx_seq_one_letter_code
_entity_poly.pdbx_strand_id
1 'polypeptide(L)'
;MVANFESVQQIGKEQFEAVSAAAAAVTKGWQSIAAETTDYSKKSFEKSRLLAEKLISVKKMDEAFALQSDFAKTAYEDFVAEATKLGEMYTSMTKEVFKPMESVAKTFTAAE
;
A
#
# COMPACT_ATOMS: atom_id res chain seq x y z
N MET A 1 -5.51 -42.03 -14.51
CA MET A 1 -4.14 -42.02 -15.07
C MET A 1 -3.25 -41.47 -13.97
N VAL A 2 -2.30 -42.25 -13.44
CA VAL A 2 -1.41 -41.77 -12.37
C VAL A 2 -0.56 -40.66 -12.97
N ALA A 3 -0.55 -39.47 -12.36
CA ALA A 3 0.24 -38.34 -12.81
C ALA A 3 1.68 -38.80 -13.10
N ASN A 4 2.16 -38.56 -14.33
CA ASN A 4 3.49 -38.95 -14.78
C ASN A 4 4.53 -38.27 -13.85
N PHE A 5 5.64 -38.94 -13.51
CA PHE A 5 6.63 -38.39 -12.56
C PHE A 5 7.14 -36.97 -12.96
N GLU A 6 7.28 -36.71 -14.26
CA GLU A 6 7.57 -35.37 -14.82
C GLU A 6 6.50 -34.33 -14.49
N SER A 7 5.21 -34.68 -14.55
CA SER A 7 4.10 -33.77 -14.22
C SER A 7 4.10 -33.39 -12.74
N VAL A 8 4.39 -34.34 -11.85
CA VAL A 8 4.54 -34.09 -10.41
C VAL A 8 5.73 -33.17 -10.13
N GLN A 9 6.85 -33.40 -10.80
CA GLN A 9 8.04 -32.56 -10.69
C GLN A 9 7.81 -31.13 -11.21
N GLN A 10 7.09 -30.99 -12.33
CA GLN A 10 6.73 -29.69 -12.91
C GLN A 10 5.79 -28.91 -11.99
N ILE A 11 4.75 -29.54 -11.44
CA ILE A 11 3.85 -28.93 -10.45
C ILE A 11 4.64 -28.45 -9.23
N GLY A 12 5.58 -29.24 -8.73
CA GLY A 12 6.43 -28.84 -7.60
C GLY A 12 7.28 -27.60 -7.89
N LYS A 13 7.83 -27.50 -9.11
CA LYS A 13 8.60 -26.33 -9.55
C LYS A 13 7.72 -25.08 -9.70
N GLU A 14 6.56 -25.21 -10.34
CA GLU A 14 5.60 -24.11 -10.51
C GLU A 14 5.10 -23.59 -9.16
N GLN A 15 4.85 -24.47 -8.18
CA GLN A 15 4.50 -24.06 -6.82
C GLN A 15 5.64 -23.30 -6.12
N PHE A 16 6.88 -23.74 -6.25
CA PHE A 16 8.03 -23.03 -5.67
C PHE A 16 8.19 -21.63 -6.28
N GLU A 17 8.08 -21.51 -7.61
CA GLU A 17 8.11 -20.23 -8.31
C GLU A 17 6.95 -19.32 -7.88
N ALA A 18 5.74 -19.88 -7.71
CA ALA A 18 4.57 -19.15 -7.23
C ALA A 18 4.77 -18.60 -5.80
N VAL A 19 5.29 -19.41 -4.88
CA VAL A 19 5.59 -18.98 -3.50
C VAL A 19 6.68 -17.92 -3.47
N SER A 20 7.74 -18.09 -4.27
CA SER A 20 8.80 -17.09 -4.42
C SER A 20 8.27 -15.75 -4.93
N ALA A 21 7.43 -15.77 -5.96
CA ALA A 21 6.80 -14.58 -6.51
C ALA A 21 5.88 -13.89 -5.49
N ALA A 22 5.08 -14.67 -4.75
CA ALA A 22 4.23 -14.15 -3.68
C ALA A 22 5.05 -13.48 -2.56
N ALA A 23 6.14 -14.09 -2.13
CA ALA A 23 7.03 -13.51 -1.13
C ALA A 23 7.63 -12.18 -1.60
N ALA A 24 8.10 -12.12 -2.85
CA ALA A 24 8.62 -10.89 -3.44
C ALA A 24 7.55 -9.78 -3.52
N ALA A 25 6.32 -10.14 -3.90
CA ALA A 25 5.18 -9.21 -3.95
C ALA A 25 4.85 -8.62 -2.56
N VAL A 26 4.84 -9.45 -1.51
CA VAL A 26 4.64 -8.99 -0.13
C VAL A 26 5.75 -8.04 0.29
N THR A 27 7.02 -8.40 0.06
CA THR A 27 8.16 -7.53 0.42
C THR A 27 8.07 -6.18 -0.26
N LYS A 28 7.77 -6.16 -1.56
CA LYS A 28 7.62 -4.92 -2.34
C LYS A 28 6.42 -4.08 -1.88
N GLY A 29 5.30 -4.74 -1.57
CA GLY A 29 4.10 -4.09 -1.02
C GLY A 29 4.43 -3.36 0.29
N TRP A 30 5.12 -4.04 1.21
CA TRP A 30 5.57 -3.42 2.47
C TRP A 30 6.55 -2.26 2.28
N GLN A 31 7.51 -2.39 1.36
CA GLN A 31 8.42 -1.30 1.03
C GLN A 31 7.66 -0.07 0.52
N SER A 32 6.65 -0.30 -0.32
CA SER A 32 5.82 0.77 -0.87
C SER A 32 5.00 1.45 0.23
N ILE A 33 4.36 0.67 1.12
CA ILE A 33 3.59 1.20 2.27
C ILE A 33 4.48 2.03 3.19
N ALA A 34 5.69 1.55 3.48
CA ALA A 34 6.65 2.26 4.31
C ALA A 34 7.10 3.58 3.68
N ALA A 35 7.35 3.60 2.37
CA ALA A 35 7.69 4.81 1.62
C ALA A 35 6.54 5.83 1.68
N GLU A 36 5.31 5.39 1.42
CA GLU A 36 4.14 6.28 1.44
C GLU A 36 3.91 6.88 2.84
N THR A 37 3.94 6.05 3.88
CA THR A 37 3.77 6.50 5.28
C THR A 37 4.85 7.52 5.67
N THR A 38 6.08 7.31 5.19
CA THR A 38 7.19 8.24 5.40
C THR A 38 6.94 9.59 4.74
N ASP A 39 6.46 9.58 3.49
CA ASP A 39 6.18 10.80 2.75
C ASP A 39 4.97 11.56 3.30
N TYR A 40 3.92 10.86 3.74
CA TYR A 40 2.81 11.46 4.48
C TYR A 40 3.27 12.13 5.78
N SER A 41 4.16 11.47 6.53
CA SER A 41 4.71 12.02 7.77
C SER A 41 5.51 13.30 7.52
N LYS A 42 6.34 13.34 6.47
CA LYS A 42 7.08 14.56 6.07
C LYS A 42 6.12 15.70 5.72
N LYS A 43 5.11 15.43 4.87
CA LYS A 43 4.10 16.43 4.49
C LYS A 43 3.34 16.97 5.70
N SER A 44 2.93 16.09 6.61
CA SER A 44 2.22 16.48 7.84
C SER A 44 3.08 17.39 8.72
N PHE A 45 4.38 17.10 8.83
CA PHE A 45 5.32 17.94 9.56
C PHE A 45 5.49 19.31 8.91
N GLU A 46 5.69 19.36 7.59
CA GLU A 46 5.80 20.62 6.84
C GLU A 46 4.55 21.50 6.98
N LYS A 47 3.35 20.90 6.88
CA LYS A 47 2.08 21.63 7.08
C LYS A 47 1.96 22.20 8.49
N SER A 48 2.36 21.42 9.51
CA SER A 48 2.35 21.87 10.90
C SER A 48 3.35 23.01 11.12
N ARG A 49 4.53 22.94 10.51
CA ARG A 49 5.53 24.01 10.55
C ARG A 49 4.99 25.30 9.92
N LEU A 50 4.37 25.20 8.74
CA LEU A 50 3.74 26.34 8.06
C LEU A 50 2.61 26.95 8.89
N LEU A 51 1.79 26.14 9.58
CA LEU A 51 0.79 26.65 10.50
C LEU A 51 1.45 27.45 11.63
N ALA A 52 2.50 26.91 12.26
CA ALA A 52 3.21 27.61 13.34
C ALA A 52 3.81 28.94 12.88
N GLU A 53 4.47 28.96 11.71
CA GLU A 53 5.01 30.19 11.10
C GLU A 53 3.90 31.24 10.88
N LYS A 54 2.73 30.83 10.38
CA LYS A 54 1.59 31.72 10.16
C LYS A 54 0.96 32.19 11.47
N LEU A 55 0.83 31.31 12.47
CA LEU A 55 0.28 31.66 13.79
C LEU A 55 1.12 32.69 14.54
N ILE A 56 2.45 32.64 14.40
CA ILE A 56 3.35 33.66 14.98
C ILE A 56 3.17 35.02 14.28
N SER A 57 2.78 35.01 13.01
CA SER A 57 2.68 36.21 12.18
C SER A 57 1.35 36.96 12.31
N VAL A 58 0.29 36.29 12.77
CA VAL A 58 -1.04 36.91 12.92
C VAL A 58 -1.13 37.75 14.20
N LYS A 59 -1.79 38.91 14.09
CA LYS A 59 -1.93 39.85 15.21
C LYS A 59 -3.30 39.80 15.87
N LYS A 60 -4.27 39.15 15.22
CA LYS A 60 -5.65 39.07 15.67
C LYS A 60 -6.08 37.62 15.89
N MET A 61 -6.96 37.42 16.86
CA MET A 61 -7.40 36.09 17.28
C MET A 61 -8.31 35.42 16.23
N ASP A 62 -9.14 36.19 15.53
CA ASP A 62 -10.00 35.71 14.44
C ASP A 62 -9.18 35.12 13.27
N GLU A 63 -8.06 35.77 12.92
CA GLU A 63 -7.12 35.27 11.90
C GLU A 63 -6.45 33.95 12.34
N ALA A 64 -6.10 33.82 13.62
CA ALA A 64 -5.56 32.58 14.18
C ALA A 64 -6.58 31.43 14.14
N PHE A 65 -7.84 31.69 14.48
CA PHE A 65 -8.92 30.70 14.40
C PHE A 65 -9.17 30.24 12.96
N ALA A 66 -9.17 31.16 12.00
CA ALA A 66 -9.31 30.82 10.58
C ALA A 66 -8.17 29.88 10.13
N LEU A 67 -6.91 30.20 10.46
CA LEU A 67 -5.75 29.36 10.14
C LEU A 67 -5.85 27.95 10.76
N GLN A 68 -6.25 27.86 12.02
CA GLN A 68 -6.42 26.58 12.71
C GLN A 68 -7.56 25.74 12.07
N SER A 69 -8.67 26.38 11.70
CA SER A 69 -9.81 25.75 11.03
C SER A 69 -9.43 25.22 9.65
N ASP A 70 -8.72 26.04 8.85
CA ASP A 70 -8.24 25.63 7.53
C ASP A 70 -7.24 24.47 7.61
N PHE A 71 -6.34 24.52 8.60
CA PHE A 71 -5.43 23.42 8.88
C PHE A 71 -6.18 22.13 9.25
N ALA A 72 -7.16 22.21 10.14
CA ALA A 72 -7.94 21.05 10.56
C ALA A 72 -8.70 20.43 9.39
N LYS A 73 -9.32 21.26 8.54
CA LYS A 73 -9.99 20.80 7.32
C LYS A 73 -9.01 20.10 6.36
N THR A 74 -7.89 20.76 6.08
CA THR A 74 -6.86 20.22 5.17
C THR A 74 -6.30 18.90 5.71
N ALA A 75 -5.97 18.84 7.01
CA ALA A 75 -5.45 17.64 7.66
C ALA A 75 -6.44 16.47 7.59
N TYR A 76 -7.74 16.74 7.71
CA TYR A 76 -8.78 15.72 7.54
C TYR A 76 -8.85 15.20 6.10
N GLU A 77 -8.84 16.11 5.11
CA GLU A 77 -8.84 15.75 3.68
C GLU A 77 -7.60 14.91 3.32
N ASP A 78 -6.42 15.33 3.79
CA ASP A 78 -5.17 14.60 3.59
C ASP A 78 -5.21 13.22 4.22
N PHE A 79 -5.71 13.10 5.45
CA PHE A 79 -5.79 11.83 6.16
C PHE A 79 -6.69 10.84 5.43
N VAL A 80 -7.86 11.30 4.97
CA VAL A 80 -8.79 10.44 4.22
C VAL A 80 -8.16 10.00 2.89
N ALA A 81 -7.47 10.91 2.20
CA ALA A 81 -6.76 10.57 0.97
C ALA A 81 -5.65 9.53 1.21
N GLU A 82 -4.86 9.70 2.26
CA GLU A 82 -3.79 8.78 2.66
C GLU A 82 -4.35 7.40 3.05
N ALA A 83 -5.39 7.36 3.88
CA ALA A 83 -6.05 6.12 4.29
C ALA A 83 -6.63 5.36 3.08
N THR A 84 -7.23 6.08 2.13
CA THR A 84 -7.72 5.50 0.88
C THR A 84 -6.58 4.89 0.08
N LYS A 85 -5.49 5.64 -0.08
CA LYS A 85 -4.31 5.19 -0.83
C LYS A 85 -3.67 3.96 -0.19
N LEU A 86 -3.50 3.94 1.13
CA LEU A 86 -3.01 2.77 1.84
C LEU A 86 -3.92 1.55 1.64
N GLY A 87 -5.24 1.74 1.69
CA GLY A 87 -6.22 0.67 1.41
C GLY A 87 -6.10 0.10 -0.01
N GLU A 88 -5.88 0.96 -1.00
CA GLU A 88 -5.61 0.55 -2.39
C GLU A 88 -4.30 -0.23 -2.50
N MET A 89 -3.25 0.21 -1.81
CA MET A 89 -1.94 -0.48 -1.79
C MET A 89 -2.04 -1.87 -1.16
N TYR A 90 -2.77 -2.01 -0.05
CA TYR A 90 -3.04 -3.32 0.55
C TYR A 90 -3.81 -4.22 -0.42
N THR A 91 -4.85 -3.70 -1.06
CA THR A 91 -5.63 -4.43 -2.06
C THR A 91 -4.76 -4.88 -3.24
N SER A 92 -3.88 -4.01 -3.73
CA SER A 92 -2.96 -4.32 -4.82
C SER A 92 -1.96 -5.40 -4.42
N MET A 93 -1.37 -5.29 -3.22
CA MET A 93 -0.45 -6.30 -2.69
C MET A 93 -1.14 -7.67 -2.60
N THR A 94 -2.36 -7.72 -2.07
CA THR A 94 -3.14 -8.96 -2.01
C THR A 94 -3.38 -9.55 -3.40
N LYS A 95 -3.77 -8.74 -4.38
CA LYS A 95 -3.95 -9.21 -5.77
C LYS A 95 -2.66 -9.77 -6.36
N GLU A 96 -1.53 -9.10 -6.15
CA GLU A 96 -0.23 -9.58 -6.64
C GLU A 96 0.19 -10.91 -5.98
N VAL A 97 -0.12 -11.10 -4.70
CA VAL A 97 0.15 -12.34 -3.96
C VAL A 97 -0.68 -13.53 -4.48
N PHE A 98 -1.93 -13.30 -4.86
CA PHE A 98 -2.82 -14.38 -5.33
C PHE A 98 -2.67 -14.68 -6.84
N LYS A 99 -2.10 -13.77 -7.61
CA LYS A 99 -1.92 -13.94 -9.07
C LYS A 99 -1.17 -15.23 -9.47
N PRO A 100 -0.09 -15.67 -8.79
CA PRO A 100 0.58 -16.92 -9.10
C PRO A 100 -0.30 -18.16 -8.83
N MET A 101 -1.21 -18.10 -7.85
CA MET A 101 -2.11 -19.20 -7.52
C MET A 101 -3.14 -19.47 -8.63
N GLU A 102 -3.58 -18.42 -9.34
CA GLU A 102 -4.44 -18.58 -10.53
C GLU A 102 -3.72 -19.33 -11.66
N SER A 103 -2.40 -19.17 -11.78
CA SER A 103 -1.59 -19.89 -12.77
C SER A 103 -1.49 -21.38 -12.42
N VAL A 104 -1.23 -21.69 -11.15
CA VAL A 104 -1.14 -23.08 -10.67
C VAL A 104 -2.48 -23.81 -10.79
N ALA A 105 -3.61 -23.15 -10.50
CA ALA A 105 -4.94 -23.73 -10.66
C ALA A 105 -5.29 -24.07 -12.12
N LYS A 106 -4.79 -23.27 -13.09
CA LYS A 106 -4.93 -23.55 -14.52
C LYS A 106 -4.10 -24.76 -14.96
N THR A 107 -2.88 -24.92 -14.44
CA THR A 107 -2.07 -26.11 -14.72
C THR A 107 -2.73 -27.38 -14.18
N PHE A 108 -3.32 -27.32 -12.98
CA PHE A 108 -4.04 -28.46 -12.38
C PHE A 108 -5.27 -28.89 -13.19
N THR A 109 -6.07 -27.93 -13.66
CA THR A 109 -7.27 -28.20 -14.47
C THR A 109 -6.94 -28.61 -15.91
N ALA A 110 -5.76 -28.27 -16.42
CA ALA A 110 -5.27 -28.76 -17.70
C ALA A 110 -4.65 -30.18 -17.63
N ALA A 111 -4.42 -30.70 -16.42
CA ALA A 111 -3.83 -32.02 -16.17
C ALA A 111 -4.86 -33.13 -15.88
N GLU A 112 -6.16 -32.78 -15.76
CA GLU A 112 -7.30 -33.73 -15.75
C GLU A 112 -7.81 -34.01 -17.17
#